data_AF-A0A3M1FWC4-F1
#
_entry.id   AF-A0A3M1FWC4-F1
#
_cell.length_a   1.000
_cell.length_b   1.000
_cell.length_c   1.000
_cell.angle_alpha   90.00
_cell.angle_beta   90.00
_cell.angle_gamma   90.00
#
_symmetry.space_group_name_H-M   'P 1'
#
loop_
_entity.id
_entity.type
_entity.pdbx_description
1 polymer ?
#
loop_
_entity_poly.entity_id
_entity_poly.type
_entity_poly.pdbx_seq_one_letter_code
_entity_poly.pdbx_strand_id
1 'polypeptide(L)'
;MIVRKVLLRFLWLAGLVVLPATTLLAMPATLDYSGELPEGQGPTNGRVDLTLSLYETPSGGLPVWTEIHLGIPVKQGHFRLTLGKHHPLSGLNPARNYYLAIQRGLKMDAPEIGARKLLIHAETPSPARPEKGSPELAAPVVAPVAVSTVPSVESHAASPAPKGESRRLDGLQRRLDAHIANRDIHHLAGKGSRLDADLLDGRDSTFFATREMLETHEQNHNNPHGLTAAQIDVYSRTEMARIIGGLQKRIAALEAKLQYVQVRDKEMHITGANLHIENGSGATSGEVNGLGNLIIGYQQKRNGVNVRTGSHNLIIGDKHNYSSYGGFVAGFRNEVSGPYASVCGGSNNTAAGIYTTVTGGRNNTAKGSNSSVSGGIKNITIGEDDWAAGGLFQTQ
;
A
#
# COMPACT_ATOMS: atom_id res chain seq x y z
N MET A 1 -0.78 37.80 -79.98
CA MET A 1 -0.59 38.65 -78.77
C MET A 1 -1.55 38.15 -77.70
N ILE A 2 -1.21 37.06 -77.01
CA ILE A 2 -0.55 37.00 -75.68
C ILE A 2 -1.53 37.29 -74.53
N VAL A 3 -2.03 36.18 -73.98
CA VAL A 3 -2.54 35.99 -72.61
C VAL A 3 -1.36 36.11 -71.63
N ARG A 4 -1.49 36.82 -70.49
CA ARG A 4 -0.87 36.45 -69.18
C ARG A 4 -1.10 37.46 -68.03
N LYS A 5 -1.50 36.89 -66.88
CA LYS A 5 -1.18 37.25 -65.47
C LYS A 5 -1.90 38.52 -64.94
N VAL A 6 -2.52 38.54 -63.76
CA VAL A 6 -1.96 38.18 -62.44
C VAL A 6 -3.09 37.67 -61.52
N LEU A 7 -2.96 36.41 -61.07
CA LEU A 7 -3.69 35.85 -59.94
C LEU A 7 -2.75 35.96 -58.73
N LEU A 8 -3.04 36.87 -57.80
CA LEU A 8 -2.22 37.07 -56.60
C LEU A 8 -2.54 35.97 -55.57
N ARG A 9 -1.53 35.16 -55.28
CA ARG A 9 -1.54 34.05 -54.33
C ARG A 9 -1.45 34.61 -52.89
N PHE A 10 -2.40 34.27 -52.03
CA PHE A 10 -2.15 34.18 -50.59
C PHE A 10 -2.39 32.73 -50.16
N LEU A 11 -1.31 31.97 -50.17
CA LEU A 11 -1.18 30.67 -49.51
C LEU A 11 -1.26 30.92 -48.00
N TRP A 12 -2.34 30.50 -47.36
CA TRP A 12 -2.34 30.33 -45.91
C TRP A 12 -1.55 29.06 -45.59
N LEU A 13 -0.34 29.25 -45.08
CA LEU A 13 0.48 28.22 -44.48
C LEU A 13 -0.18 27.80 -43.17
N ALA A 14 -1.09 26.81 -43.21
CA ALA A 14 -1.55 26.14 -42.01
C ALA A 14 -0.41 25.26 -41.48
N GLY A 15 0.49 25.86 -40.71
CA GLY A 15 1.48 25.13 -39.92
C GLY A 15 0.74 24.26 -38.90
N LEU A 16 0.68 22.96 -39.19
CA LEU A 16 0.31 21.93 -38.23
C LEU A 16 1.33 22.00 -37.09
N VAL A 17 0.98 22.66 -35.99
CA VAL A 17 1.74 22.55 -34.74
C VAL A 17 1.50 21.15 -34.20
N VAL A 18 2.37 20.23 -34.58
CA VAL A 18 2.52 18.94 -33.92
C VAL A 18 3.13 19.25 -32.55
N LEU A 19 2.29 19.36 -31.53
CA LEU A 19 2.77 19.29 -30.16
C LEU A 19 3.47 17.93 -30.01
N PRO A 20 4.74 17.87 -29.57
CA PRO A 20 5.36 16.59 -29.31
C PRO A 20 4.53 15.91 -28.22
N ALA A 21 3.93 14.77 -28.55
CA ALA A 21 3.45 13.86 -27.54
C ALA A 21 4.68 13.47 -26.70
N THR A 22 4.79 14.03 -25.49
CA THR A 22 5.75 13.54 -24.52
C THR A 22 5.33 12.13 -24.17
N THR A 23 5.92 11.14 -24.82
CA THR A 23 5.87 9.77 -24.33
C THR A 23 6.58 9.80 -22.99
N LEU A 24 5.82 9.71 -21.90
CA LEU A 24 6.38 9.27 -20.62
C LEU A 24 7.02 7.92 -20.91
N LEU A 25 8.35 7.85 -20.88
CA LEU A 25 9.06 6.59 -21.01
C LEU A 25 8.48 5.64 -19.95
N ALA A 26 7.93 4.51 -20.40
CA ALA A 26 7.45 3.49 -19.50
C ALA A 26 8.62 3.01 -18.62
N MET A 27 8.38 2.80 -17.33
CA MET A 27 9.44 2.32 -16.43
C MET A 27 10.01 1.00 -16.97
N PRO A 28 11.34 0.86 -17.09
CA PRO A 28 11.94 -0.38 -17.54
C PRO A 28 11.59 -1.48 -16.54
N ALA A 29 11.29 -2.68 -17.03
CA ALA A 29 10.95 -3.81 -16.16
C ALA A 29 12.12 -4.20 -15.22
N THR A 30 13.36 -3.94 -15.65
CA THR A 30 14.60 -4.24 -14.94
C THR A 30 15.59 -3.08 -14.99
N LEU A 31 16.42 -2.92 -13.96
CA LEU A 31 17.44 -1.87 -13.87
C LEU A 31 18.76 -2.43 -13.29
N ASP A 32 19.87 -2.20 -13.98
CA ASP A 32 21.19 -2.56 -13.46
C ASP A 32 21.63 -1.58 -12.36
N TYR A 33 22.08 -2.13 -11.24
CA TYR A 33 22.46 -1.37 -10.06
C TYR A 33 23.81 -1.84 -9.50
N SER A 34 24.66 -0.87 -9.17
CA SER A 34 25.91 -1.08 -8.44
C SER A 34 25.88 -0.33 -7.11
N GLY A 35 26.22 -1.03 -6.02
CA GLY A 35 26.25 -0.48 -4.67
C GLY A 35 27.50 -0.89 -3.88
N GLU A 36 27.67 -0.24 -2.73
CA GLU A 36 28.74 -0.49 -1.78
C GLU A 36 28.15 -0.87 -0.42
N LEU A 37 28.77 -1.83 0.25
CA LEU A 37 28.49 -2.15 1.64
C LEU A 37 29.46 -1.36 2.54
N PRO A 38 28.97 -0.65 3.57
CA PRO A 38 29.81 0.07 4.52
C PRO A 38 30.82 -0.84 5.23
N GLU A 39 31.98 -0.27 5.55
CA GLU A 39 33.01 -0.96 6.34
C GLU A 39 32.43 -1.45 7.68
N GLY A 40 32.72 -2.70 8.04
CA GLY A 40 32.25 -3.33 9.27
C GLY A 40 30.91 -4.08 9.17
N GLN A 41 30.23 -4.04 8.01
CA GLN A 41 28.93 -4.74 7.83
C GLN A 41 28.99 -6.04 7.01
N GLY A 42 30.18 -6.56 6.68
CA GLY A 42 30.36 -7.85 5.98
C GLY A 42 31.80 -8.12 5.55
N PRO A 43 32.09 -9.31 4.98
CA PRO A 43 33.41 -9.59 4.42
C PRO A 43 33.65 -8.68 3.22
N THR A 44 34.82 -8.03 3.17
CA THR A 44 35.22 -7.18 2.03
C THR A 44 35.23 -7.96 0.72
N ASN A 45 35.43 -9.28 0.76
CA ASN A 45 35.28 -10.21 -0.36
C ASN A 45 34.46 -11.43 0.08
N GLY A 46 33.34 -11.73 -0.61
CA GLY A 46 32.49 -12.88 -0.26
C GLY A 46 31.18 -12.92 -1.04
N ARG A 47 30.25 -13.77 -0.61
CA ARG A 47 28.85 -13.77 -1.09
C ARG A 47 27.93 -13.29 0.03
N VAL A 48 26.97 -12.43 -0.31
CA VAL A 48 26.03 -11.84 0.64
C VAL A 48 24.61 -11.90 0.08
N ASP A 49 23.65 -12.21 0.94
CA ASP A 49 22.23 -12.08 0.62
C ASP A 49 21.78 -10.66 0.94
N LEU A 50 21.06 -10.03 0.01
CA LEU A 50 20.58 -8.65 0.13
C LEU A 50 19.09 -8.58 -0.14
N THR A 51 18.38 -7.81 0.68
CA THR A 51 17.01 -7.38 0.42
C THR A 51 17.04 -5.92 -0.01
N LEU A 52 16.46 -5.62 -1.16
CA LEU A 52 16.41 -4.27 -1.72
C LEU A 52 14.95 -3.81 -1.78
N SER A 53 14.68 -2.64 -1.21
CA SER A 53 13.33 -2.08 -1.12
C SER A 53 13.29 -0.65 -1.64
N LEU A 54 12.24 -0.29 -2.36
CA LEU A 54 11.98 1.08 -2.81
C LEU A 54 10.92 1.74 -1.94
N TYR A 55 11.14 3.02 -1.65
CA TYR A 55 10.26 3.87 -0.86
C TYR A 55 9.98 5.18 -1.58
N GLU A 56 8.83 5.78 -1.35
CA GLU A 56 8.51 7.12 -1.84
C GLU A 56 9.08 8.24 -0.96
N THR A 57 9.60 7.88 0.22
CA THR A 57 10.20 8.81 1.19
C THR A 57 11.66 8.47 1.49
N PRO A 58 12.52 9.46 1.75
CA PRO A 58 13.94 9.25 2.05
C PRO A 58 14.19 8.58 3.40
N SER A 59 13.21 8.60 4.31
CA SER A 59 13.20 7.86 5.58
C SER A 59 11.77 7.49 5.98
N GLY A 60 11.60 6.46 6.81
CA GLY A 60 10.28 5.97 7.24
C GLY A 60 9.42 5.43 6.08
N GLY A 61 8.11 5.32 6.29
CA GLY A 61 7.19 4.83 5.26
C GLY A 61 7.23 3.31 5.02
N LEU A 62 6.26 2.81 4.25
CA LEU A 62 6.21 1.40 3.83
C LEU A 62 6.90 1.25 2.46
N PRO A 63 7.58 0.11 2.21
CA PRO A 63 8.15 -0.14 0.91
C PRO A 63 7.04 -0.31 -0.14
N VAL A 64 7.21 0.35 -1.29
CA VAL A 64 6.31 0.22 -2.45
C VAL A 64 6.73 -0.93 -3.37
N TRP A 65 7.96 -1.42 -3.21
CA TRP A 65 8.53 -2.52 -3.95
C TRP A 65 9.66 -3.16 -3.15
N THR A 66 9.80 -4.48 -3.22
CA THR A 66 10.87 -5.22 -2.52
C THR A 66 11.30 -6.44 -3.34
N GLU A 67 12.61 -6.70 -3.38
CA GLU A 67 13.21 -7.87 -4.01
C GLU A 67 14.34 -8.45 -3.15
N ILE A 68 14.44 -9.79 -3.11
CA ILE A 68 15.46 -10.52 -2.37
C ILE A 68 16.45 -11.13 -3.36
N HIS A 69 17.73 -10.88 -3.14
CA HIS A 69 18.83 -11.36 -3.97
C HIS A 69 19.77 -12.25 -3.15
N LEU A 70 19.90 -13.51 -3.56
CA LEU A 70 20.68 -14.52 -2.85
C LEU A 70 22.10 -14.63 -3.42
N GLY A 71 23.08 -14.77 -2.53
CA GLY A 71 24.45 -15.15 -2.84
C GLY A 71 25.19 -14.18 -3.76
N ILE A 72 24.93 -12.87 -3.65
CA ILE A 72 25.52 -11.84 -4.50
C ILE A 72 27.03 -11.73 -4.23
N PRO A 73 27.89 -11.84 -5.26
CA PRO A 73 29.32 -11.67 -5.08
C PRO A 73 29.65 -10.21 -4.75
N VAL A 74 30.36 -10.02 -3.64
CA VAL A 74 30.90 -8.75 -3.18
C VAL A 74 32.41 -8.79 -3.33
N LYS A 75 32.99 -7.78 -3.99
CA LYS A 75 34.44 -7.59 -4.12
C LYS A 75 34.83 -6.21 -3.65
N GLN A 76 35.73 -6.14 -2.68
CA GLN A 76 36.13 -4.91 -1.97
C GLN A 76 34.93 -4.08 -1.50
N GLY A 77 33.88 -4.73 -0.99
CA GLY A 77 32.65 -4.05 -0.54
C GLY A 77 31.67 -3.67 -1.66
N HIS A 78 32.06 -3.76 -2.94
CA HIS A 78 31.18 -3.45 -4.08
C HIS A 78 30.41 -4.68 -4.57
N PHE A 79 29.17 -4.46 -4.97
CA PHE A 79 28.33 -5.48 -5.63
C PHE A 79 27.61 -4.90 -6.85
N ARG A 80 27.21 -5.79 -7.76
CA ARG A 80 26.35 -5.48 -8.91
C ARG A 80 25.21 -6.47 -8.99
N LEU A 81 24.02 -5.98 -9.28
CA LEU A 81 22.81 -6.78 -9.47
C LEU A 81 21.87 -6.08 -10.44
N THR A 82 20.87 -6.82 -10.92
CA THR A 82 19.78 -6.29 -11.74
C THR A 82 18.50 -6.31 -10.91
N LEU A 83 17.99 -5.13 -10.59
CA LEU A 83 16.67 -4.94 -9.96
C LEU A 83 15.58 -5.28 -10.96
N GLY A 84 14.44 -5.76 -10.49
CA GLY A 84 13.30 -6.12 -11.32
C GLY A 84 13.32 -7.55 -11.85
N LYS A 85 14.33 -8.35 -11.49
CA LYS A 85 14.55 -9.69 -12.05
C LYS A 85 13.50 -10.68 -11.55
N HIS A 86 13.16 -10.60 -10.27
CA HIS A 86 12.14 -11.43 -9.63
C HIS A 86 10.81 -10.68 -9.50
N HIS A 87 10.83 -9.35 -9.32
CA HIS A 87 9.63 -8.51 -9.25
C HIS A 87 9.77 -7.29 -10.17
N PRO A 88 9.16 -7.28 -11.37
CA PRO A 88 9.33 -6.19 -12.34
C PRO A 88 9.01 -4.79 -11.79
N LEU A 89 9.79 -3.79 -12.21
CA LEU A 89 9.61 -2.38 -11.82
C LEU A 89 8.50 -1.67 -12.62
N SER A 90 7.92 -2.33 -13.63
CA SER A 90 6.95 -1.74 -14.56
C SER A 90 5.64 -1.26 -13.92
N GLY A 91 5.33 -1.70 -12.70
CA GLY A 91 4.16 -1.24 -11.92
C GLY A 91 4.35 0.09 -11.19
N LEU A 92 5.57 0.64 -11.18
CA LEU A 92 5.89 1.90 -10.50
C LEU A 92 5.58 3.11 -11.38
N ASN A 93 5.11 4.19 -10.76
CA ASN A 93 4.83 5.44 -11.45
C ASN A 93 6.15 6.19 -11.75
N PRO A 94 6.53 6.42 -13.02
CA PRO A 94 7.77 7.10 -13.39
C PRO A 94 7.85 8.57 -12.95
N ALA A 95 6.71 9.20 -12.62
CA ALA A 95 6.65 10.59 -12.20
C ALA A 95 6.92 10.78 -10.69
N ARG A 96 7.34 9.73 -9.97
CA ARG A 96 7.65 9.79 -8.53
C ARG A 96 9.11 9.51 -8.25
N ASN A 97 9.62 10.10 -7.17
CA ASN A 97 10.95 9.80 -6.64
C ASN A 97 10.90 8.47 -5.88
N TYR A 98 11.84 7.56 -6.16
CA TYR A 98 12.00 6.33 -5.39
C TYR A 98 13.39 6.25 -4.76
N TYR A 99 13.40 5.96 -3.47
CA TYR A 99 14.60 5.81 -2.64
C TYR A 99 14.83 4.33 -2.37
N LEU A 100 16.01 3.84 -2.73
CA LEU A 100 16.46 2.47 -2.53
C LEU A 100 17.09 2.31 -1.15
N ALA A 101 16.50 1.42 -0.35
CA ALA A 101 17.11 0.90 0.87
C ALA A 101 17.72 -0.47 0.60
N ILE A 102 18.89 -0.72 1.18
CA ILE A 102 19.58 -2.00 1.12
C ILE A 102 19.56 -2.58 2.53
N GLN A 103 19.16 -3.84 2.67
CA GLN A 103 19.14 -4.56 3.94
C GLN A 103 19.92 -5.86 3.79
N ARG A 104 20.64 -6.27 4.85
CA ARG A 104 21.43 -7.50 4.84
C ARG A 104 20.55 -8.69 5.21
N GLY A 105 20.70 -9.79 4.46
CA GLY A 105 19.98 -11.03 4.69
C GLY A 105 18.56 -10.99 4.12
N LEU A 106 17.76 -11.96 4.55
CA LEU A 106 16.42 -12.24 4.02
C LEU A 106 15.30 -11.55 4.82
N LYS A 107 15.66 -10.86 5.90
CA LYS A 107 14.72 -10.23 6.82
C LYS A 107 14.39 -8.82 6.34
N MET A 108 13.12 -8.60 5.97
CA MET A 108 12.62 -7.29 5.52
C MET A 108 12.59 -6.23 6.65
N ASP A 109 12.74 -6.64 7.91
CA ASP A 109 12.84 -5.77 9.08
C ASP A 109 14.28 -5.58 9.57
N ALA A 110 15.28 -6.12 8.85
CA ALA A 110 16.67 -5.87 9.16
C ALA A 110 16.98 -4.36 9.08
N PRO A 111 17.88 -3.83 9.93
CA PRO A 111 18.29 -2.43 9.85
C PRO A 111 18.83 -2.10 8.45
N GLU A 112 18.46 -0.92 7.94
CA GLU A 112 18.92 -0.42 6.64
C GLU A 112 20.44 -0.20 6.68
N ILE A 113 21.12 -0.67 5.64
CA ILE A 113 22.55 -0.47 5.44
C ILE A 113 22.76 0.91 4.83
N GLY A 114 23.03 1.89 5.70
CA GLY A 114 23.26 3.28 5.29
C GLY A 114 21.97 4.03 4.96
N ALA A 115 22.12 5.26 4.48
CA ALA A 115 21.00 6.10 4.09
C ALA A 115 20.43 5.66 2.73
N ARG A 116 19.11 5.77 2.57
CA ARG A 116 18.44 5.43 1.31
C ARG A 116 18.96 6.29 0.17
N LYS A 117 19.30 5.64 -0.95
CA LYS A 117 19.82 6.31 -2.14
C LYS A 117 18.69 6.58 -3.13
N LEU A 118 18.56 7.82 -3.61
CA LEU A 118 17.62 8.14 -4.68
C LEU A 118 18.01 7.33 -5.94
N LEU A 119 17.11 6.46 -6.39
CA LEU A 119 17.33 5.57 -7.52
C LEU A 119 16.62 6.05 -8.78
N ILE A 120 15.41 6.57 -8.62
CA ILE A 120 14.58 7.12 -9.69
C ILE A 120 14.18 8.53 -9.29
N HIS A 121 14.42 9.49 -10.18
CA HIS A 121 14.07 10.89 -9.99
C HIS A 121 12.92 11.28 -10.92
N ALA A 122 11.92 11.97 -10.40
CA ALA A 122 10.92 12.66 -11.21
C ALA A 122 11.59 13.87 -11.88
N GLU A 123 11.88 13.80 -13.17
CA GLU A 123 12.39 14.96 -13.90
C GLU A 123 11.34 16.08 -13.96
N THR A 124 11.59 17.18 -13.24
CA THR A 124 11.10 18.54 -13.56
C THR A 124 12.07 19.59 -12.98
N PRO A 125 12.19 20.79 -13.59
CA PRO A 125 13.39 21.63 -13.52
C PRO A 125 13.60 22.37 -12.17
N SER A 126 14.88 22.46 -11.79
CA SER A 126 15.52 23.23 -10.69
C SER A 126 14.99 24.68 -10.54
N PRO A 127 14.99 25.35 -9.34
CA PRO A 127 16.21 25.60 -8.56
C PRO A 127 16.13 25.70 -7.01
N ALA A 128 17.34 25.64 -6.42
CA ALA A 128 17.87 26.26 -5.18
C ALA A 128 17.52 25.72 -3.77
N ARG A 129 18.59 25.44 -3.01
CA ARG A 129 18.74 25.12 -1.56
C ARG A 129 19.58 26.25 -0.93
N PRO A 130 19.90 26.33 0.40
CA PRO A 130 19.32 25.75 1.64
C PRO A 130 19.16 26.78 2.80
N GLU A 131 18.58 26.37 3.94
CA GLU A 131 19.20 26.44 5.31
C GLU A 131 18.29 25.68 6.31
N LYS A 132 18.74 24.61 6.97
CA LYS A 132 19.48 24.45 8.26
C LYS A 132 18.63 24.66 9.52
N GLY A 133 18.53 23.61 10.36
CA GLY A 133 18.08 23.71 11.75
C GLY A 133 17.46 22.42 12.32
N SER A 134 18.27 21.58 12.97
CA SER A 134 17.83 20.69 14.07
C SER A 134 18.07 21.43 15.40
N PRO A 135 17.42 21.10 16.54
CA PRO A 135 17.80 19.90 17.31
C PRO A 135 16.69 19.20 18.16
N GLU A 136 16.87 17.88 18.36
CA GLU A 136 16.97 17.08 19.61
C GLU A 136 15.95 17.15 20.80
N LEU A 137 15.95 16.04 21.56
CA LEU A 137 15.37 15.68 22.89
C LEU A 137 13.98 15.01 22.88
N ALA A 138 13.67 13.97 23.68
CA ALA A 138 14.39 13.10 24.62
C ALA A 138 13.47 11.91 24.99
N ALA A 139 14.05 10.82 25.47
CA ALA A 139 13.36 9.67 26.05
C ALA A 139 12.77 9.98 27.45
N PRO A 140 11.88 9.11 27.96
CA PRO A 140 12.14 8.62 29.31
C PRO A 140 11.98 7.09 29.50
N VAL A 141 12.71 6.65 30.52
CA VAL A 141 12.82 5.32 31.13
C VAL A 141 11.65 5.07 32.10
N VAL A 142 11.08 3.85 32.13
CA VAL A 142 10.48 3.24 33.35
C VAL A 142 10.69 1.71 33.33
N ALA A 143 11.01 1.19 34.52
CA ALA A 143 11.48 -0.15 34.87
C ALA A 143 10.33 -1.19 35.07
N PRO A 144 10.63 -2.47 35.41
CA PRO A 144 9.79 -3.64 35.10
C PRO A 144 8.72 -3.94 36.16
N VAL A 145 7.62 -4.57 35.74
CA VAL A 145 6.58 -5.09 36.65
C VAL A 145 6.50 -6.61 36.56
N ALA A 146 6.33 -7.20 37.74
CA ALA A 146 6.52 -8.58 38.14
C ALA A 146 5.64 -9.62 37.43
N VAL A 147 6.23 -10.81 37.25
CA VAL A 147 5.53 -12.07 37.02
C VAL A 147 5.28 -12.72 38.37
N SER A 148 4.02 -13.01 38.72
CA SER A 148 3.68 -13.92 39.80
C SER A 148 2.39 -14.69 39.52
N THR A 149 2.56 -16.01 39.61
CA THR A 149 1.64 -17.05 40.11
C THR A 149 0.37 -17.41 39.34
N VAL A 150 0.47 -18.64 38.82
CA VAL A 150 -0.56 -19.66 38.54
C VAL A 150 -1.62 -19.77 39.64
N PRO A 151 -2.87 -20.12 39.29
CA PRO A 151 -3.64 -21.05 40.10
C PRO A 151 -3.87 -22.37 39.37
N SER A 152 -3.57 -23.44 40.10
CA SER A 152 -3.82 -24.84 39.81
C SER A 152 -5.30 -25.08 39.49
N VAL A 153 -5.58 -25.86 38.44
CA VAL A 153 -6.86 -26.55 38.31
C VAL A 153 -6.57 -28.05 38.28
N GLU A 154 -7.28 -28.72 39.18
CA GLU A 154 -7.16 -30.11 39.55
C GLU A 154 -7.42 -31.08 38.40
N SER A 155 -6.81 -32.25 38.56
CA SER A 155 -6.95 -33.45 37.76
C SER A 155 -8.40 -33.82 37.47
N HIS A 156 -8.75 -33.91 36.20
CA HIS A 156 -9.81 -34.80 35.76
C HIS A 156 -9.21 -36.09 35.22
N ALA A 157 -9.68 -37.17 35.82
CA ALA A 157 -9.26 -38.54 35.63
C ALA A 157 -9.25 -38.94 34.15
N ALA A 158 -8.26 -39.76 33.81
CA ALA A 158 -8.13 -40.45 32.54
C ALA A 158 -9.45 -41.16 32.18
N SER A 159 -10.04 -40.74 31.06
CA SER A 159 -11.09 -41.50 30.40
C SER A 159 -10.46 -42.79 29.84
N PRO A 160 -11.02 -43.99 30.06
CA PRO A 160 -10.41 -45.23 29.59
C PRO A 160 -10.39 -45.30 28.07
N ALA A 161 -9.26 -45.72 27.50
CA ALA A 161 -9.14 -46.02 26.08
C ALA A 161 -10.26 -46.97 25.61
N PRO A 162 -10.82 -46.77 24.41
CA PRO A 162 -11.88 -47.64 23.89
C PRO A 162 -11.38 -49.08 23.78
N LYS A 163 -12.16 -50.04 24.31
CA LYS A 163 -11.90 -51.50 24.37
C LYS A 163 -11.59 -52.19 23.01
N GLY A 164 -11.50 -51.45 21.92
CA GLY A 164 -11.10 -51.92 20.59
C GLY A 164 -9.59 -51.85 20.32
N GLU A 165 -8.85 -50.96 20.98
CA GLU A 165 -7.39 -50.84 20.76
C GLU A 165 -6.61 -51.95 21.43
N SER A 166 -6.98 -52.39 22.64
CA SER A 166 -6.33 -53.52 23.31
C SER A 166 -6.53 -54.82 22.53
N ARG A 167 -7.71 -55.06 21.95
CA ARG A 167 -7.97 -56.26 21.12
C ARG A 167 -7.21 -56.23 19.79
N ARG A 168 -6.98 -55.05 19.22
CA ARG A 168 -6.12 -54.89 18.04
C ARG A 168 -4.65 -55.09 18.39
N LEU A 169 -4.18 -54.57 19.52
CA LEU A 169 -2.84 -54.80 20.03
C LEU A 169 -2.62 -56.28 20.37
N ASP A 170 -3.55 -56.93 21.07
CA ASP A 170 -3.49 -58.35 21.42
C ASP A 170 -3.57 -59.27 20.19
N GLY A 171 -4.25 -58.83 19.14
CA GLY A 171 -4.32 -59.52 17.85
C GLY A 171 -3.04 -59.37 17.04
N LEU A 172 -2.41 -58.19 17.07
CA LEU A 172 -1.11 -57.95 16.46
C LEU A 172 0.01 -58.65 17.22
N GLN A 173 -0.03 -58.66 18.56
CA GLN A 173 0.90 -59.37 19.42
C GLN A 173 0.81 -60.88 19.20
N ARG A 174 -0.40 -61.45 19.12
CA ARG A 174 -0.56 -62.89 18.80
C ARG A 174 -0.11 -63.26 17.39
N ARG A 175 -0.26 -62.36 16.41
CA ARG A 175 0.28 -62.57 15.06
C ARG A 175 1.81 -62.49 15.03
N LEU A 176 2.38 -61.60 15.82
CA LEU A 176 3.82 -61.48 16.01
C LEU A 176 4.38 -62.75 16.69
N ASP A 177 3.74 -63.20 17.77
CA ASP A 177 4.12 -64.42 18.49
C ASP A 177 3.98 -65.67 17.60
N ALA A 178 2.97 -65.71 16.72
CA ALA A 178 2.79 -66.79 15.74
C ALA A 178 3.87 -66.78 14.65
N HIS A 179 4.28 -65.61 14.15
CA HIS A 179 5.41 -65.50 13.20
C HIS A 179 6.77 -65.82 13.84
N ILE A 180 6.94 -65.51 15.13
CA ILE A 180 8.12 -65.91 15.90
C ILE A 180 8.14 -67.44 16.12
N ALA A 181 6.99 -68.04 16.44
CA ALA A 181 6.86 -69.49 16.66
C ALA A 181 7.02 -70.33 15.38
N ASN A 182 6.54 -69.83 14.23
CA ASN A 182 6.71 -70.48 12.92
C ASN A 182 8.11 -70.31 12.31
N ARG A 183 9.02 -69.59 12.98
CA ARG A 183 10.35 -69.23 12.46
C ARG A 183 10.34 -68.42 11.16
N ASP A 184 9.25 -67.71 10.86
CA ASP A 184 9.22 -66.76 9.74
C ASP A 184 10.13 -65.54 10.03
N ILE A 185 10.40 -65.29 11.31
CA ILE A 185 11.38 -64.30 11.79
C ILE A 185 12.57 -65.06 12.40
N HIS A 186 13.65 -65.20 11.63
CA HIS A 186 14.89 -65.80 12.12
C HIS A 186 15.69 -64.79 12.95
N HIS A 187 15.81 -65.01 14.27
CA HIS A 187 16.88 -64.42 15.08
C HIS A 187 18.16 -65.24 14.91
N LEU A 188 18.98 -64.91 13.92
CA LEU A 188 20.36 -65.39 13.84
C LEU A 188 21.29 -64.32 14.40
N ALA A 189 22.15 -64.71 15.34
CA ALA A 189 23.28 -63.89 15.76
C ALA A 189 24.29 -63.81 14.60
N GLY A 190 24.05 -62.90 13.66
CA GLY A 190 24.87 -62.68 12.48
C GLY A 190 24.24 -61.59 11.61
N LYS A 191 25.03 -60.56 11.28
CA LYS A 191 24.76 -59.37 10.45
C LYS A 191 23.40 -59.34 9.71
N GLY A 192 22.49 -58.51 10.19
CA GLY A 192 21.32 -58.00 9.45
C GLY A 192 19.98 -58.50 9.99
N SER A 193 19.11 -57.57 10.41
CA SER A 193 17.71 -57.88 10.70
C SER A 193 17.01 -58.24 9.40
N ARG A 194 16.35 -59.40 9.31
CA ARG A 194 15.51 -59.80 8.15
C ARG A 194 14.16 -59.09 8.15
N LEU A 195 14.10 -57.85 8.63
CA LEU A 195 12.99 -56.95 8.30
C LEU A 195 13.21 -56.56 6.85
N ASP A 196 12.58 -57.35 5.99
CA ASP A 196 12.62 -57.16 4.56
C ASP A 196 12.03 -55.79 4.22
N ALA A 197 12.84 -54.93 3.60
CA ALA A 197 12.32 -53.72 2.97
C ALA A 197 11.49 -54.07 1.72
N ASP A 198 11.50 -55.34 1.27
CA ASP A 198 10.76 -55.87 0.12
C ASP A 198 9.26 -56.14 0.42
N LEU A 199 8.56 -55.13 0.91
CA LEU A 199 7.09 -55.20 0.96
C LEU A 199 6.43 -54.66 -0.33
N LEU A 200 7.20 -54.21 -1.34
CA LEU A 200 6.64 -53.48 -2.49
C LEU A 200 7.25 -53.74 -3.89
N ASP A 201 8.43 -54.37 -4.08
CA ASP A 201 9.01 -54.47 -5.44
C ASP A 201 9.61 -55.83 -5.87
N GLY A 202 9.62 -56.83 -5.01
CA GLY A 202 9.93 -58.23 -5.32
C GLY A 202 11.36 -58.48 -5.76
N ARG A 203 12.32 -57.65 -5.32
CA ARG A 203 13.74 -57.80 -5.64
C ARG A 203 14.56 -57.88 -4.35
N ASP A 204 15.48 -58.86 -4.31
CA ASP A 204 16.46 -59.02 -3.22
C ASP A 204 17.23 -57.72 -2.97
N SER A 205 16.81 -56.97 -1.95
CA SER A 205 17.47 -55.73 -1.56
C SER A 205 18.79 -56.04 -0.84
N THR A 206 19.86 -55.36 -1.21
CA THR A 206 21.18 -55.48 -0.55
C THR A 206 21.28 -54.61 0.70
N PHE A 207 20.20 -53.93 1.09
CA PHE A 207 20.17 -52.93 2.15
C PHE A 207 19.26 -53.39 3.30
N PHE A 208 19.86 -54.09 4.27
CA PHE A 208 19.17 -54.57 5.46
C PHE A 208 19.33 -53.55 6.60
N ALA A 209 18.24 -53.19 7.26
CA ALA A 209 18.34 -52.44 8.51
C ALA A 209 19.10 -53.29 9.54
N THR A 210 20.20 -52.77 10.10
CA THR A 210 20.93 -53.49 11.15
C THR A 210 20.10 -53.49 12.44
N ARG A 211 20.39 -54.43 13.35
CA ARG A 211 19.75 -54.48 14.68
C ARG A 211 19.87 -53.14 15.42
N GLU A 212 21.03 -52.50 15.28
CA GLU A 212 21.33 -51.19 15.85
C GLU A 212 20.50 -50.05 15.22
N MET A 213 20.24 -50.11 13.91
CA MET A 213 19.33 -49.16 13.22
C MET A 213 17.87 -49.31 13.66
N LEU A 214 17.44 -50.52 14.03
CA LEU A 214 16.09 -50.77 14.52
C LEU A 214 15.93 -50.37 15.99
N GLU A 215 16.90 -50.73 16.84
CA GLU A 215 16.94 -50.37 18.26
C GLU A 215 17.03 -48.83 18.43
N THR A 216 17.73 -48.13 17.52
CA THR A 216 17.73 -46.66 17.51
C THR A 216 16.39 -46.05 17.11
N HIS A 217 15.60 -46.68 16.24
CA HIS A 217 14.25 -46.21 15.88
C HIS A 217 13.21 -46.48 16.97
N GLU A 218 13.32 -47.61 17.70
CA GLU A 218 12.48 -47.92 18.86
C GLU A 218 12.78 -47.03 20.08
N GLN A 219 14.03 -46.57 20.25
CA GLN A 219 14.41 -45.71 21.38
C GLN A 219 14.32 -44.21 21.04
N ASN A 220 14.38 -43.82 19.76
CA ASN A 220 14.31 -42.43 19.32
C ASN A 220 12.89 -42.04 18.87
N HIS A 221 11.99 -41.88 19.83
CA HIS A 221 10.62 -41.41 19.56
C HIS A 221 10.53 -39.92 19.17
N ASN A 222 11.58 -39.14 19.41
CA ASN A 222 11.54 -37.68 19.24
C ASN A 222 11.96 -37.23 17.83
N ASN A 223 12.83 -37.96 17.15
CA ASN A 223 13.22 -37.66 15.76
C ASN A 223 13.83 -38.89 15.04
N PRO A 224 13.05 -39.96 14.80
CA PRO A 224 13.56 -41.21 14.24
C PRO A 224 14.08 -41.06 12.80
N HIS A 225 13.66 -40.01 12.09
CA HIS A 225 14.05 -39.73 10.71
C HIS A 225 15.08 -38.60 10.58
N GLY A 226 15.60 -38.07 11.69
CA GLY A 226 16.60 -37.00 11.69
C GLY A 226 16.12 -35.70 11.02
N LEU A 227 14.81 -35.51 10.87
CA LEU A 227 14.24 -34.31 10.29
C LEU A 227 14.40 -33.15 11.27
N THR A 228 15.13 -32.14 10.86
CA THR A 228 15.32 -30.90 11.63
C THR A 228 14.04 -30.07 11.57
N ALA A 229 13.83 -29.18 12.54
CA ALA A 229 12.72 -28.22 12.51
C ALA A 229 12.72 -27.34 11.24
N ALA A 230 13.89 -27.19 10.59
CA ALA A 230 14.04 -26.52 9.30
C ALA A 230 13.53 -27.35 8.11
N GLN A 231 13.55 -28.69 8.20
CA GLN A 231 13.08 -29.61 7.16
C GLN A 231 11.58 -29.90 7.22
N ILE A 232 10.91 -29.57 8.33
CA ILE A 232 9.47 -29.81 8.53
C ILE A 232 8.61 -28.63 8.01
N ASP A 233 9.22 -27.52 7.60
CA ASP A 233 8.58 -26.35 6.94
C ASP A 233 7.24 -25.89 7.52
N VAL A 234 7.02 -26.10 8.82
CA VAL A 234 5.97 -25.40 9.56
C VAL A 234 6.63 -24.09 9.97
N TYR A 235 6.19 -22.96 9.40
CA TYR A 235 6.60 -21.61 9.79
C TYR A 235 7.01 -21.60 11.26
N SER A 236 8.31 -21.46 11.53
CA SER A 236 8.82 -21.62 12.89
C SER A 236 7.98 -20.77 13.85
N ARG A 237 7.72 -21.22 15.08
CA ARG A 237 6.93 -20.43 16.06
C ARG A 237 7.40 -18.98 16.15
N THR A 238 8.70 -18.76 15.93
CA THR A 238 9.35 -17.45 15.82
C THR A 238 8.84 -16.60 14.66
N GLU A 239 8.68 -17.16 13.47
CA GLU A 239 8.19 -16.45 12.29
C GLU A 239 6.69 -16.13 12.40
N MET A 240 5.89 -17.06 12.93
CA MET A 240 4.49 -16.77 13.25
C MET A 240 4.36 -15.67 14.31
N ALA A 241 5.17 -15.72 15.38
CA ALA A 241 5.18 -14.67 16.41
C ALA A 241 5.59 -13.31 15.83
N ARG A 242 6.53 -13.28 14.88
CA ARG A 242 6.95 -12.07 14.18
C ARG A 242 5.80 -11.47 13.37
N ILE A 243 5.09 -12.28 12.59
CA ILE A 243 3.95 -11.83 11.79
C ILE A 243 2.82 -11.33 12.68
N ILE A 244 2.47 -12.09 13.72
CA ILE A 244 1.42 -11.70 14.68
C ILE A 244 1.78 -10.38 15.36
N GLY A 245 3.02 -10.22 15.81
CA GLY A 245 3.49 -8.96 16.41
C GLY A 245 3.44 -7.78 15.43
N GLY A 246 3.77 -8.01 14.16
CA GLY A 246 3.64 -7.01 13.10
C GLY A 246 2.18 -6.59 12.87
N LEU A 247 1.27 -7.56 12.83
CA LEU A 247 -0.17 -7.31 12.68
C LEU A 247 -0.75 -6.55 13.88
N GLN A 248 -0.39 -6.93 15.10
CA GLN A 248 -0.83 -6.24 16.33
C GLN A 248 -0.41 -4.77 16.33
N LYS A 249 0.83 -4.46 15.94
CA LYS A 249 1.30 -3.07 15.81
C LYS A 249 0.48 -2.28 14.78
N ARG A 250 0.16 -2.91 13.64
CA ARG A 250 -0.64 -2.28 12.60
C ARG A 250 -2.08 -2.04 13.06
N ILE A 251 -2.68 -2.96 13.82
CA ILE A 251 -4.02 -2.80 14.41
C ILE A 251 -4.03 -1.63 15.39
N ALA A 252 -3.10 -1.59 16.34
CA ALA A 252 -3.03 -0.50 17.32
C ALA A 252 -2.86 0.88 16.65
N ALA A 253 -2.05 0.96 15.59
CA ALA A 253 -1.88 2.18 14.82
C ALA A 253 -3.17 2.61 14.08
N LEU A 254 -3.97 1.66 13.60
CA LEU A 254 -5.26 1.95 12.96
C LEU A 254 -6.31 2.39 13.99
N GLU A 255 -6.37 1.72 15.15
CA GLU A 255 -7.26 2.09 16.26
C GLU A 255 -6.99 3.52 16.73
N ALA A 256 -5.71 3.89 16.90
CA ALA A 256 -5.33 5.26 17.27
C ALA A 256 -5.73 6.30 16.22
N LYS A 257 -5.63 5.98 14.93
CA LYS A 257 -6.03 6.88 13.83
C LYS A 257 -7.54 7.01 13.67
N LEU A 258 -8.29 5.96 13.99
CA LEU A 258 -9.74 5.89 13.85
C LEU A 258 -10.50 6.13 15.16
N GLN A 259 -9.82 6.54 16.23
CA GLN A 259 -10.40 6.69 17.58
C GLN A 259 -11.65 7.57 17.64
N TYR A 260 -11.82 8.51 16.69
CA TYR A 260 -12.97 9.42 16.62
C TYR A 260 -14.10 8.92 15.71
N VAL A 261 -13.88 7.86 14.92
CA VAL A 261 -14.81 7.37 13.89
C VAL A 261 -15.57 6.16 14.42
N GLN A 262 -16.90 6.23 14.38
CA GLN A 262 -17.79 5.10 14.66
C GLN A 262 -18.70 4.85 13.46
N VAL A 263 -18.88 3.58 13.08
CA VAL A 263 -19.82 3.18 12.03
C VAL A 263 -20.90 2.30 12.65
N ARG A 264 -22.17 2.65 12.43
CA ARG A 264 -23.34 1.88 12.88
C ARG A 264 -24.36 1.83 11.74
N ASP A 265 -24.82 0.64 11.39
CA ASP A 265 -25.67 0.39 10.22
C ASP A 265 -25.10 1.00 8.93
N LYS A 266 -25.66 2.13 8.49
CA LYS A 266 -25.26 2.89 7.29
C LYS A 266 -24.78 4.31 7.61
N GLU A 267 -24.49 4.59 8.88
CA GLU A 267 -24.07 5.90 9.35
C GLU A 267 -22.62 5.89 9.83
N MET A 268 -21.91 6.99 9.57
CA MET A 268 -20.58 7.27 10.09
C MET A 268 -20.65 8.48 11.01
N HIS A 269 -20.14 8.34 12.23
CA HIS A 269 -20.14 9.37 13.27
C HIS A 269 -18.70 9.75 13.61
N ILE A 270 -18.40 11.05 13.61
CA ILE A 270 -17.15 11.61 14.14
C ILE A 270 -17.48 12.25 15.48
N THR A 271 -17.00 11.69 16.58
CA THR A 271 -17.33 12.14 17.96
C THR A 271 -16.10 12.72 18.65
N GLY A 272 -16.23 13.90 19.24
CA GLY A 272 -15.13 14.54 19.99
C GLY A 272 -13.98 15.07 19.12
N ALA A 273 -14.19 15.25 17.81
CA ALA A 273 -13.20 15.76 16.87
C ALA A 273 -13.82 16.63 15.77
N ASN A 274 -13.00 17.53 15.20
CA ASN A 274 -13.32 18.27 13.98
C ASN A 274 -12.83 17.50 12.75
N LEU A 275 -13.54 17.64 11.61
CA LEU A 275 -13.11 17.10 10.32
C LEU A 275 -12.48 18.22 9.47
N HIS A 276 -11.18 18.10 9.21
CA HIS A 276 -10.44 18.96 8.30
C HIS A 276 -10.25 18.22 6.96
N ILE A 277 -10.67 18.85 5.84
CA ILE A 277 -10.50 18.33 4.48
C ILE A 277 -9.61 19.32 3.73
N GLU A 278 -8.33 18.98 3.61
CA GLU A 278 -7.31 19.89 3.11
C GLU A 278 -6.77 19.43 1.75
N ASN A 279 -6.37 20.39 0.91
CA ASN A 279 -5.81 20.13 -0.41
C ASN A 279 -4.29 19.86 -0.39
N GLY A 280 -3.64 20.02 0.78
CA GLY A 280 -2.20 19.83 0.96
C GLY A 280 -1.31 21.01 0.53
N SER A 281 -1.87 22.15 0.13
CA SER A 281 -1.07 23.33 -0.28
C SER A 281 -0.61 24.21 0.88
N GLY A 282 -1.00 23.89 2.12
CA GLY A 282 -0.61 24.62 3.33
C GLY A 282 -1.38 25.92 3.62
N ALA A 283 -2.30 26.34 2.74
CA ALA A 283 -3.16 27.52 2.94
C ALA A 283 -4.46 27.42 2.13
N THR A 284 -5.56 27.99 2.65
CA THR A 284 -6.86 28.02 1.96
C THR A 284 -6.80 28.75 0.61
N SER A 285 -6.05 29.85 0.55
CA SER A 285 -5.81 30.65 -0.65
C SER A 285 -4.56 30.23 -1.44
N GLY A 286 -4.01 29.05 -1.15
CA GLY A 286 -2.85 28.50 -1.86
C GLY A 286 -3.21 27.95 -3.25
N GLU A 287 -2.29 27.19 -3.84
CA GLU A 287 -2.53 26.54 -5.13
C GLU A 287 -3.72 25.57 -5.05
N VAL A 288 -4.70 25.77 -5.93
CA VAL A 288 -5.87 24.89 -6.05
C VAL A 288 -5.54 23.69 -6.93
N ASN A 289 -5.93 22.50 -6.49
CA ASN A 289 -5.58 21.24 -7.15
C ASN A 289 -6.76 20.25 -7.26
N GLY A 290 -7.99 20.73 -7.02
CA GLY A 290 -9.20 19.90 -7.04
C GLY A 290 -9.44 19.06 -5.79
N LEU A 291 -8.49 19.03 -4.84
CA LEU A 291 -8.61 18.33 -3.57
C LEU A 291 -9.06 19.29 -2.45
N GLY A 292 -9.32 18.74 -1.26
CA GLY A 292 -9.80 19.56 -0.13
C GLY A 292 -11.30 19.89 -0.18
N ASN A 293 -12.09 19.19 -1.01
CA ASN A 293 -13.51 19.48 -1.21
C ASN A 293 -14.40 18.47 -0.48
N LEU A 294 -15.57 18.91 0.03
CA LEU A 294 -16.64 18.03 0.49
C LEU A 294 -17.72 17.92 -0.61
N ILE A 295 -17.96 16.70 -1.08
CA ILE A 295 -18.90 16.44 -2.20
C ILE A 295 -20.05 15.55 -1.71
N ILE A 296 -21.29 16.03 -1.88
CA ILE A 296 -22.52 15.31 -1.59
C ILE A 296 -23.25 15.03 -2.91
N GLY A 297 -23.35 13.75 -3.28
CA GLY A 297 -23.85 13.28 -4.57
C GLY A 297 -22.73 12.89 -5.55
N TYR A 298 -23.11 12.51 -6.77
CA TYR A 298 -22.16 11.97 -7.76
C TYR A 298 -21.33 13.03 -8.48
N GLN A 299 -21.82 14.27 -8.55
CA GLN A 299 -21.11 15.37 -9.22
C GLN A 299 -20.61 14.95 -10.62
N GLN A 300 -21.49 14.43 -11.48
CA GLN A 300 -21.15 13.86 -12.79
C GLN A 300 -20.55 14.90 -13.74
N LYS A 301 -19.67 14.48 -14.66
CA LYS A 301 -19.03 15.39 -15.63
C LYS A 301 -20.06 16.14 -16.49
N ARG A 302 -19.77 17.39 -16.83
CA ARG A 302 -20.54 18.15 -17.82
C ARG A 302 -20.20 17.67 -19.24
N ASN A 303 -21.19 17.71 -20.13
CA ASN A 303 -20.94 17.72 -21.57
C ASN A 303 -20.42 19.11 -21.94
N GLY A 304 -19.14 19.21 -22.36
CA GLY A 304 -18.44 20.47 -22.66
C GLY A 304 -17.46 20.89 -21.56
N VAL A 305 -17.43 22.18 -21.23
CA VAL A 305 -16.50 22.76 -20.24
C VAL A 305 -16.76 22.18 -18.85
N ASN A 306 -15.76 21.49 -18.28
CA ASN A 306 -15.81 20.83 -16.98
C ASN A 306 -14.58 21.18 -16.14
N VAL A 307 -14.61 22.36 -15.50
CA VAL A 307 -13.51 22.87 -14.66
C VAL A 307 -13.79 22.55 -13.20
N ARG A 308 -12.93 21.75 -12.58
CA ARG A 308 -13.05 21.26 -11.19
C ARG A 308 -11.70 21.32 -10.46
N THR A 309 -10.97 22.39 -10.72
CA THR A 309 -9.63 22.61 -10.17
C THR A 309 -9.67 23.25 -8.79
N GLY A 310 -10.84 23.76 -8.37
CA GLY A 310 -10.99 24.44 -7.09
C GLY A 310 -10.84 23.53 -5.87
N SER A 311 -10.48 24.12 -4.73
CA SER A 311 -10.21 23.43 -3.45
C SER A 311 -11.02 24.03 -2.31
N HIS A 312 -11.19 23.33 -1.18
CA HIS A 312 -11.87 23.89 0.00
C HIS A 312 -13.34 24.31 -0.25
N ASN A 313 -14.05 23.61 -1.14
CA ASN A 313 -15.45 23.89 -1.47
C ASN A 313 -16.40 22.86 -0.88
N LEU A 314 -17.64 23.27 -0.65
CA LEU A 314 -18.78 22.38 -0.39
C LEU A 314 -19.64 22.28 -1.64
N ILE A 315 -19.79 21.06 -2.17
CA ILE A 315 -20.45 20.77 -3.43
C ILE A 315 -21.62 19.82 -3.19
N ILE A 316 -22.83 20.21 -3.56
CA ILE A 316 -24.05 19.43 -3.33
C ILE A 316 -24.88 19.32 -4.62
N GLY A 317 -24.98 18.13 -5.18
CA GLY A 317 -25.77 17.90 -6.39
C GLY A 317 -24.94 17.47 -7.58
N ASP A 318 -25.27 17.97 -8.77
CA ASP A 318 -24.77 17.41 -10.02
C ASP A 318 -24.23 18.47 -11.00
N LYS A 319 -23.20 18.06 -11.74
CA LYS A 319 -22.58 18.81 -12.84
C LYS A 319 -22.08 20.20 -12.46
N HIS A 320 -21.61 20.44 -11.25
CA HIS A 320 -21.01 21.73 -10.91
C HIS A 320 -19.63 21.96 -11.55
N ASN A 321 -19.26 23.22 -11.73
CA ASN A 321 -17.89 23.63 -11.98
C ASN A 321 -17.41 24.49 -10.82
N TYR A 322 -16.15 24.35 -10.45
CA TYR A 322 -15.52 25.14 -9.39
C TYR A 322 -14.02 25.23 -9.65
N SER A 323 -13.49 26.44 -9.66
CA SER A 323 -12.10 26.69 -10.07
C SER A 323 -11.28 27.51 -9.07
N SER A 324 -11.88 27.93 -7.96
CA SER A 324 -11.24 28.71 -6.90
C SER A 324 -11.38 28.00 -5.55
N TYR A 325 -11.45 28.74 -4.45
CA TYR A 325 -11.50 28.17 -3.11
C TYR A 325 -12.53 28.80 -2.18
N GLY A 326 -12.89 28.08 -1.12
CA GLY A 326 -13.82 28.55 -0.09
C GLY A 326 -15.26 28.72 -0.58
N GLY A 327 -15.62 28.08 -1.69
CA GLY A 327 -16.91 28.25 -2.33
C GLY A 327 -17.99 27.27 -1.88
N PHE A 328 -19.24 27.68 -2.04
CA PHE A 328 -20.41 26.82 -1.85
C PHE A 328 -21.16 26.68 -3.15
N VAL A 329 -21.46 25.45 -3.57
CA VAL A 329 -22.24 25.22 -4.79
C VAL A 329 -23.24 24.09 -4.59
N ALA A 330 -24.52 24.40 -4.81
CA ALA A 330 -25.59 23.42 -4.74
C ALA A 330 -26.51 23.47 -5.97
N GLY A 331 -27.23 22.39 -6.26
CA GLY A 331 -28.26 22.33 -7.31
C GLY A 331 -27.83 21.57 -8.56
N PHE A 332 -28.11 22.12 -9.75
CA PHE A 332 -27.81 21.45 -11.02
C PHE A 332 -27.04 22.36 -11.98
N ARG A 333 -25.82 21.96 -12.34
CA ARG A 333 -25.01 22.61 -13.38
C ARG A 333 -24.65 24.07 -13.05
N ASN A 334 -24.35 24.37 -11.79
CA ASN A 334 -23.90 25.70 -11.34
C ASN A 334 -22.37 25.83 -11.32
N GLU A 335 -21.86 27.05 -11.42
CA GLU A 335 -20.43 27.37 -11.50
C GLU A 335 -20.01 28.39 -10.43
N VAL A 336 -18.94 28.08 -9.70
CA VAL A 336 -18.33 28.98 -8.70
C VAL A 336 -16.85 29.15 -9.04
N SER A 337 -16.49 30.30 -9.61
CA SER A 337 -15.11 30.58 -10.03
C SER A 337 -14.44 31.71 -9.26
N GLY A 338 -15.20 32.46 -8.46
CA GLY A 338 -14.67 33.48 -7.55
C GLY A 338 -14.21 32.88 -6.21
N PRO A 339 -13.17 33.44 -5.57
CA PRO A 339 -12.84 33.12 -4.19
C PRO A 339 -14.01 33.43 -3.26
N TYR A 340 -14.34 32.49 -2.37
CA TYR A 340 -15.44 32.62 -1.40
C TYR A 340 -16.81 32.90 -2.02
N ALA A 341 -17.00 32.54 -3.29
CA ALA A 341 -18.26 32.73 -3.98
C ALA A 341 -19.26 31.59 -3.67
N SER A 342 -20.55 31.89 -3.78
CA SER A 342 -21.63 30.98 -3.37
C SER A 342 -22.74 30.91 -4.42
N VAL A 343 -23.18 29.70 -4.74
CA VAL A 343 -24.44 29.44 -5.45
C VAL A 343 -25.28 28.48 -4.61
N CYS A 344 -26.35 28.98 -4.01
CA CYS A 344 -27.10 28.17 -3.03
C CYS A 344 -28.07 27.16 -3.64
N GLY A 345 -28.34 27.24 -4.95
CA GLY A 345 -29.23 26.30 -5.62
C GLY A 345 -29.56 26.70 -7.05
N GLY A 346 -30.65 26.12 -7.58
CA GLY A 346 -31.13 26.40 -8.93
C GLY A 346 -30.27 25.75 -10.00
N SER A 347 -30.30 26.30 -11.22
CA SER A 347 -29.64 25.70 -12.38
C SER A 347 -28.94 26.67 -13.33
N ASN A 348 -27.74 26.29 -13.78
CA ASN A 348 -26.91 27.07 -14.71
C ASN A 348 -26.59 28.49 -14.20
N ASN A 349 -26.46 28.66 -12.89
CA ASN A 349 -26.03 29.90 -12.28
C ASN A 349 -24.49 29.97 -12.20
N THR A 350 -23.94 31.18 -12.29
CA THR A 350 -22.49 31.44 -12.24
C THR A 350 -22.19 32.52 -11.20
N ALA A 351 -21.35 32.20 -10.21
CA ALA A 351 -20.79 33.15 -9.26
C ALA A 351 -19.27 33.25 -9.50
N ALA A 352 -18.83 34.34 -10.10
CA ALA A 352 -17.49 34.51 -10.65
C ALA A 352 -16.64 35.59 -9.96
N GLY A 353 -17.26 36.57 -9.30
CA GLY A 353 -16.55 37.59 -8.54
C GLY A 353 -16.16 37.11 -7.14
N ILE A 354 -15.21 37.81 -6.52
CA ILE A 354 -14.81 37.56 -5.13
C ILE A 354 -16.00 37.85 -4.21
N TYR A 355 -16.29 36.98 -3.23
CA TYR A 355 -17.39 37.14 -2.28
C TYR A 355 -18.79 37.24 -2.91
N THR A 356 -18.97 36.76 -4.15
CA THR A 356 -20.26 36.84 -4.84
C THR A 356 -21.25 35.79 -4.35
N THR A 357 -22.53 36.13 -4.40
CA THR A 357 -23.61 35.19 -4.05
C THR A 357 -24.70 35.15 -5.10
N VAL A 358 -25.08 33.94 -5.53
CA VAL A 358 -26.32 33.70 -6.28
C VAL A 358 -27.20 32.77 -5.46
N THR A 359 -28.29 33.27 -4.89
CA THR A 359 -29.16 32.47 -4.01
C THR A 359 -29.81 31.31 -4.76
N GLY A 360 -30.16 31.48 -6.03
CA GLY A 360 -30.76 30.42 -6.84
C GLY A 360 -31.33 30.92 -8.16
N GLY A 361 -32.39 30.27 -8.64
CA GLY A 361 -33.00 30.59 -9.93
C GLY A 361 -32.31 29.90 -11.11
N ARG A 362 -32.40 30.48 -12.31
CA ARG A 362 -31.87 29.86 -13.53
C ARG A 362 -31.10 30.83 -14.41
N ASN A 363 -29.89 30.45 -14.84
CA ASN A 363 -29.04 31.27 -15.73
C ASN A 363 -28.66 32.64 -15.16
N ASN A 364 -28.52 32.77 -13.84
CA ASN A 364 -28.06 34.01 -13.22
C ASN A 364 -26.53 34.09 -13.21
N THR A 365 -25.96 35.29 -13.26
CA THR A 365 -24.51 35.49 -13.33
C THR A 365 -24.07 36.66 -12.45
N ALA A 366 -23.32 36.40 -11.38
CA ALA A 366 -22.71 37.42 -10.54
C ALA A 366 -21.20 37.53 -10.82
N LYS A 367 -20.72 38.67 -11.34
CA LYS A 367 -19.31 38.84 -11.76
C LYS A 367 -18.55 39.89 -10.95
N GLY A 368 -19.19 40.95 -10.50
CA GLY A 368 -18.51 42.00 -9.74
C GLY A 368 -18.19 41.54 -8.32
N SER A 369 -17.09 42.01 -7.75
CA SER A 369 -16.73 41.72 -6.35
C SER A 369 -17.87 42.14 -5.42
N ASN A 370 -18.16 41.34 -4.40
CA ASN A 370 -19.22 41.59 -3.42
C ASN A 370 -20.65 41.68 -4.01
N SER A 371 -20.83 41.41 -5.31
CA SER A 371 -22.14 41.47 -5.94
C SER A 371 -23.03 40.28 -5.59
N SER A 372 -24.34 40.48 -5.68
CA SER A 372 -25.31 39.43 -5.35
C SER A 372 -26.52 39.36 -6.28
N VAL A 373 -26.99 38.14 -6.53
CA VAL A 373 -28.24 37.88 -7.25
C VAL A 373 -29.18 37.08 -6.35
N SER A 374 -30.29 37.70 -5.93
CA SER A 374 -31.24 37.07 -5.00
C SER A 374 -32.07 35.94 -5.64
N GLY A 375 -32.07 35.83 -6.97
CA GLY A 375 -32.81 34.78 -7.70
C GLY A 375 -33.34 35.28 -9.04
N GLY A 376 -34.33 34.58 -9.59
CA GLY A 376 -34.93 34.90 -10.89
C GLY A 376 -34.27 34.17 -12.06
N ILE A 377 -34.42 34.73 -13.27
CA ILE A 377 -33.93 34.12 -14.51
C ILE A 377 -33.13 35.14 -15.30
N LYS A 378 -31.89 34.78 -15.69
CA LYS A 378 -31.02 35.60 -16.55
C LYS A 378 -30.64 36.98 -15.98
N ASN A 379 -30.55 37.10 -14.66
CA ASN A 379 -30.00 38.29 -14.02
C ASN A 379 -28.47 38.31 -14.10
N ILE A 380 -27.90 39.49 -14.32
CA ILE A 380 -26.44 39.67 -14.45
C ILE A 380 -26.02 40.87 -13.60
N THR A 381 -25.10 40.65 -12.66
CA THR A 381 -24.39 41.74 -11.95
C THR A 381 -22.94 41.79 -12.40
N ILE A 382 -22.43 42.99 -12.65
CA ILE A 382 -21.06 43.22 -13.17
C ILE A 382 -20.30 44.19 -12.28
N GLY A 383 -20.97 45.17 -11.68
CA GLY A 383 -20.36 46.15 -10.80
C GLY A 383 -19.93 45.56 -9.47
N GLU A 384 -18.90 46.15 -8.86
CA GLU A 384 -18.60 45.94 -7.44
C GLU A 384 -19.82 46.37 -6.60
N ASP A 385 -20.14 45.59 -5.56
CA ASP A 385 -21.31 45.81 -4.69
C ASP A 385 -22.68 45.81 -5.41
N ASP A 386 -22.74 45.34 -6.65
CA ASP A 386 -23.95 45.33 -7.48
C ASP A 386 -24.97 44.29 -7.00
N TRP A 387 -26.26 44.57 -7.21
CA TRP A 387 -27.34 43.70 -6.78
C TRP A 387 -28.43 43.58 -7.84
N ALA A 388 -28.88 42.34 -8.10
CA ALA A 388 -30.02 42.07 -8.97
C ALA A 388 -30.98 41.04 -8.35
N ALA A 389 -32.25 41.16 -8.70
CA ALA A 389 -33.29 40.21 -8.30
C ALA A 389 -34.32 40.01 -9.43
N GLY A 390 -35.18 38.99 -9.27
CA GLY A 390 -36.32 38.80 -10.16
C GLY A 390 -37.42 39.85 -9.95
N GLY A 391 -38.44 39.83 -10.82
CA GLY A 391 -39.60 40.69 -10.67
C GLY A 391 -40.36 40.42 -9.36
N LEU A 392 -40.76 41.49 -8.67
CA LEU A 392 -41.59 41.42 -7.48
C LEU A 392 -43.04 41.10 -7.89
N PHE A 393 -43.55 39.92 -7.55
CA PHE A 393 -45.00 39.68 -7.51
C PHE A 393 -45.46 39.89 -6.07
N GLN A 394 -45.95 41.10 -5.76
CA GLN A 394 -46.77 41.32 -4.58
C GLN A 394 -48.24 41.32 -5.01
N THR A 395 -49.04 40.42 -4.44
CA THR A 395 -50.47 40.64 -4.29
C THR A 395 -50.62 41.28 -2.92
N GLN A 396 -51.13 42.51 -2.89
CA GLN A 396 -51.36 43.25 -1.64
C GLN A 396 -52.49 42.64 -0.83
#